data_AF-A0A8S2RV70-F1
#
_entry.id   AF-A0A8S2RV70-F1
#
_cell.length_a   1.000
_cell.length_b   1.000
_cell.length_c   1.000
_cell.angle_alpha   90.00
_cell.angle_beta   90.00
_cell.angle_gamma   90.00
#
_symmetry.space_group_name_H-M   'P 1'
#
loop_
_entity.id
_entity.type
_entity.pdbx_description
1 polymer ?
#
loop_
_entity_poly.entity_id
_entity_poly.type
_entity_poly.pdbx_seq_one_letter_code
_entity_poly.pdbx_strand_id
1 'polypeptide(L)'
;NATTFLVLHAKNLNITEAKLTSSGGGMATVTYLPEYEMVYLDFFASPIAVGEVTLEIDYIGVLNERDNTGFYREFFWKAIGEISYLLAGNFQPIYARK
;
A
#
# COMPACT_ATOMS: atom_id res chain seq x y z
N ASN A 1 -4.30 6.57 25.31
CA ASN A 1 -3.53 7.69 24.73
C ASN A 1 -3.96 7.89 23.29
N ALA A 2 -4.17 9.16 22.90
CA ALA A 2 -4.36 9.52 21.50
C ALA A 2 -2.99 9.53 20.78
N THR A 3 -2.99 9.30 19.47
CA THR A 3 -1.79 9.40 18.61
C THR A 3 -2.06 10.43 17.51
N THR A 4 -1.00 10.97 16.92
CA THR A 4 -1.09 11.86 15.76
C THR A 4 -0.56 11.21 14.49
N PHE A 5 -0.10 9.95 14.56
CA PHE A 5 0.50 9.29 13.41
C PHE A 5 0.17 7.81 13.36
N LEU A 6 0.29 7.24 12.15
CA LEU A 6 0.24 5.81 11.87
C LEU A 6 1.50 5.40 11.11
N VAL A 7 2.02 4.21 11.41
CA VAL A 7 3.13 3.59 10.66
C VAL A 7 2.66 2.26 10.11
N LEU A 8 2.76 2.08 8.80
CA LEU A 8 2.25 0.92 8.08
C LEU A 8 3.32 0.38 7.13
N HIS A 9 3.21 -0.89 6.75
CA HIS A 9 4.07 -1.46 5.73
C HIS A 9 3.65 -1.00 4.33
N ALA A 10 4.62 -0.55 3.54
CA ALA A 10 4.43 -0.17 2.14
C ALA A 10 5.78 -0.25 1.41
N LYS A 11 5.82 -0.93 0.26
CA LYS A 11 7.02 -1.06 -0.58
C LYS A 11 6.64 -0.84 -2.03
N ASN A 12 7.32 0.10 -2.70
CA ASN A 12 7.10 0.40 -4.12
C ASN A 12 5.65 0.80 -4.47
N LEU A 13 4.90 1.31 -3.49
CA LEU A 13 3.59 1.91 -3.68
C LEU A 13 3.73 3.43 -3.63
N ASN A 14 3.16 4.11 -4.61
CA ASN A 14 3.02 5.56 -4.62
C ASN A 14 1.66 5.95 -4.04
N ILE A 15 1.62 6.29 -2.76
CA ILE A 15 0.42 6.79 -2.08
C ILE A 15 0.12 8.20 -2.59
N THR A 16 -1.03 8.36 -3.22
CA THR A 16 -1.52 9.62 -3.77
C THR A 16 -2.40 10.38 -2.79
N GLU A 17 -3.10 9.66 -1.91
CA GLU A 17 -3.91 10.25 -0.83
C GLU A 17 -3.92 9.31 0.39
N ALA A 18 -3.90 9.88 1.59
CA ALA A 18 -4.19 9.17 2.83
C ALA A 18 -5.00 10.09 3.76
N LYS A 19 -6.18 9.66 4.22
CA LYS A 19 -7.07 10.47 5.06
C LYS A 19 -7.84 9.62 6.06
N LEU A 20 -8.23 10.22 7.18
CA LEU A 20 -9.19 9.62 8.10
C LEU A 20 -10.61 10.06 7.71
N THR A 21 -11.59 9.16 7.77
CA THR A 21 -12.98 9.47 7.36
C THR A 21 -13.95 9.66 8.53
N SER A 22 -13.57 9.33 9.77
CA SER A 22 -14.38 9.63 10.96
C SER A 22 -14.51 11.13 11.19
N SER A 23 -15.65 11.59 11.73
CA SER A 23 -16.04 12.99 11.91
C SER A 23 -14.89 13.94 12.30
N GLY A 24 -14.36 14.67 11.31
CA GLY A 24 -13.24 15.61 11.46
C GLY A 24 -11.89 15.11 10.91
N GLY A 25 -11.86 13.98 10.20
CA GLY A 25 -10.63 13.36 9.74
C GLY A 25 -9.85 14.21 8.73
N GLY A 26 -8.57 14.40 9.02
CA GLY A 26 -7.63 15.19 8.22
C GLY A 26 -6.88 14.34 7.19
N MET A 27 -6.33 15.01 6.19
CA MET A 27 -5.35 14.42 5.28
C MET A 27 -4.02 14.21 6.02
N ALA A 28 -3.37 13.08 5.76
CA ALA A 28 -2.04 12.81 6.27
C ALA A 28 -0.96 13.47 5.40
N THR A 29 0.12 13.90 6.04
CA THR A 29 1.39 14.06 5.32
C THR A 29 2.07 12.70 5.24
N VAL A 30 2.44 12.27 4.04
CA VAL A 30 3.03 10.96 3.77
C VAL A 30 4.56 11.05 3.73
N THR A 31 5.24 10.29 4.59
CA THR A 31 6.70 10.15 4.57
C THR A 31 7.10 8.69 4.36
N TYR A 32 7.89 8.41 3.33
CA TYR A 32 8.37 7.07 3.05
C TYR A 32 9.60 6.73 3.88
N LEU A 33 9.62 5.52 4.45
CA LEU A 33 10.72 4.96 5.23
C LEU A 33 11.24 3.70 4.51
N PRO A 34 11.98 3.86 3.39
CA PRO A 34 12.31 2.76 2.48
C PRO A 34 13.22 1.69 3.11
N GLU A 35 14.08 2.07 4.05
CA GLU A 35 14.94 1.13 4.80
C GLU A 35 14.11 0.09 5.58
N TYR A 36 12.91 0.46 6.03
CA TYR A 36 12.02 -0.39 6.82
C TYR A 36 10.83 -0.93 6.02
N GLU A 37 10.72 -0.57 4.74
CA GLU A 37 9.56 -0.85 3.88
C GLU A 37 8.25 -0.40 4.56
N MET A 38 8.27 0.83 5.07
CA MET A 38 7.17 1.45 5.79
C MET A 38 6.84 2.83 5.25
N VAL A 39 5.65 3.30 5.62
CA VAL A 39 5.23 4.68 5.47
C VAL A 39 4.81 5.23 6.83
N TYR A 40 5.18 6.48 7.09
CA TYR A 40 4.74 7.28 8.22
C TYR A 40 3.67 8.27 7.74
N LEU A 41 2.47 8.16 8.30
CA LEU A 41 1.33 9.02 7.99
C LEU A 41 1.11 9.98 9.15
N ASP A 42 1.38 11.27 8.93
CA ASP A 42 1.27 12.32 9.95
C ASP A 42 -0.07 13.05 9.88
N PHE A 43 -0.85 12.97 10.95
CA PHE A 43 -2.12 13.65 11.17
C PHE A 43 -2.02 14.77 12.20
N PHE A 44 -0.85 15.41 12.37
CA PHE A 44 -0.65 16.50 13.35
C PHE A 44 -1.76 17.57 13.35
N ALA A 45 -2.26 17.94 12.17
CA ALA A 45 -3.35 18.93 12.03
C ALA A 45 -4.72 18.44 12.52
N SER A 46 -4.93 17.13 12.65
CA SER A 46 -6.18 16.52 13.09
C SER A 46 -5.88 15.21 13.85
N PRO A 47 -5.50 15.31 15.14
CA PRO A 47 -5.10 14.15 15.94
C PRO A 47 -6.14 13.03 15.93
N ILE A 48 -5.65 11.78 15.99
CA ILE A 48 -6.50 10.59 15.89
C ILE A 48 -7.25 10.43 17.20
N ALA A 49 -8.59 10.50 17.12
CA ALA A 49 -9.45 10.28 18.27
C ALA A 49 -9.28 8.85 18.80
N VAL A 50 -9.39 8.68 20.12
CA VAL A 50 -9.39 7.35 20.72
C VAL A 50 -10.68 6.64 20.33
N GLY A 51 -10.56 5.50 19.66
CA GLY A 51 -11.71 4.71 19.21
C GLY A 51 -11.45 4.07 17.85
N GLU A 52 -12.52 3.66 17.21
CA GLU A 52 -12.49 3.17 15.84
C GLU A 52 -12.34 4.33 14.86
N VAL A 53 -11.39 4.21 13.95
CA VAL A 53 -11.18 5.14 12.85
C VAL A 53 -11.01 4.36 11.56
N THR A 54 -11.45 4.94 10.45
CA THR A 54 -11.22 4.39 9.12
C THR A 54 -10.17 5.23 8.41
N LEU A 55 -9.10 4.56 7.98
CA LEU A 55 -8.05 5.13 7.13
C LEU A 55 -8.35 4.76 5.67
N GLU A 56 -8.51 5.77 4.83
CA GLU A 56 -8.63 5.62 3.39
C GLU A 56 -7.27 5.96 2.76
N ILE A 57 -6.77 5.09 1.88
CA ILE A 57 -5.49 5.27 1.17
C ILE A 57 -5.72 5.01 -0.31
N ASP A 58 -5.44 6.01 -1.13
CA ASP A 58 -5.31 5.85 -2.57
C ASP A 58 -3.83 5.68 -2.93
N TYR A 59 -3.52 4.71 -3.79
CA TYR A 59 -2.16 4.43 -4.21
C TYR A 59 -2.08 3.88 -5.63
N ILE A 60 -0.90 4.04 -6.22
CA ILE A 60 -0.52 3.47 -7.51
C ILE A 60 0.66 2.53 -7.28
N GLY A 61 0.57 1.30 -7.80
CA GLY A 61 1.64 0.30 -7.80
C GLY A 61 2.05 -0.11 -9.21
N VAL A 62 3.20 -0.77 -9.33
CA VAL A 62 3.67 -1.38 -10.59
C VAL A 62 3.68 -2.89 -10.42
N LEU A 63 3.11 -3.60 -11.39
CA LEU A 63 3.11 -5.07 -11.41
C LEU A 63 4.55 -5.60 -11.35
N ASN A 64 4.80 -6.55 -10.46
CA ASN A 64 6.08 -7.22 -10.40
C ASN A 64 6.21 -8.23 -11.55
N GLU A 65 7.40 -8.33 -12.15
CA GLU A 65 7.69 -9.20 -13.31
C GLU A 65 8.93 -10.06 -13.12
N ARG A 66 9.54 -10.04 -11.91
CA ARG A 66 10.88 -10.60 -11.69
C ARG A 66 10.91 -11.85 -10.82
N ASP A 67 10.16 -11.85 -9.71
CA ASP A 67 10.33 -12.83 -8.63
C ASP A 67 9.02 -13.48 -8.17
N ASN A 68 7.90 -13.21 -8.86
CA ASN A 68 6.57 -13.75 -8.54
C ASN A 68 6.13 -13.48 -7.09
N THR A 69 6.43 -12.27 -6.59
CA THR A 69 6.02 -11.80 -5.26
C THR A 69 5.20 -10.51 -5.32
N GLY A 70 4.35 -10.30 -4.33
CA GLY A 70 3.41 -9.17 -4.30
C GLY A 70 2.29 -9.39 -5.31
N PHE A 71 1.79 -8.31 -5.90
CA PHE A 71 0.93 -8.39 -7.06
C PHE A 71 1.77 -8.37 -8.34
N TYR A 72 1.71 -9.45 -9.12
CA TYR A 72 2.66 -9.70 -10.20
C TYR A 72 1.98 -10.17 -11.48
N ARG A 73 2.69 -10.02 -12.60
CA ARG A 73 2.28 -10.46 -13.92
C ARG A 73 3.13 -11.65 -14.35
N GLU A 74 2.45 -12.69 -14.83
CA GLU A 74 3.09 -13.84 -15.47
C GLU A 74 2.55 -14.05 -16.88
N PHE A 75 3.32 -14.77 -17.70
CA PHE A 75 2.93 -15.13 -19.07
C PHE A 75 2.89 -16.65 -19.25
N PHE A 76 2.03 -17.11 -20.14
CA PHE A 76 1.96 -18.51 -20.54
C PHE A 76 1.69 -18.63 -22.03
N TRP A 77 2.14 -19.73 -22.62
CA TRP A 77 1.82 -20.07 -24.00
C TRP A 77 0.39 -20.61 -24.06
N LYS A 78 -0.48 -19.87 -24.74
CA LYS A 78 -1.85 -20.30 -24.99
C LYS A 78 -1.95 -21.24 -26.19
N ALA A 79 -1.12 -20.98 -27.21
CA ALA A 79 -0.92 -21.82 -28.39
C ALA A 79 0.48 -21.60 -28.96
N ILE A 80 0.86 -22.34 -30.01
CA ILE A 80 2.14 -22.13 -30.72
C ILE A 80 2.19 -20.69 -31.24
N GLY A 81 3.11 -19.89 -30.71
CA GLY A 81 3.29 -18.49 -31.08
C GLY A 81 2.34 -17.49 -30.40
N GLU A 82 1.39 -17.95 -29.55
CA GLU A 82 0.44 -17.09 -28.84
C GLU A 82 0.76 -17.04 -27.34
N ILE A 83 1.12 -15.87 -26.83
CA ILE A 83 1.35 -15.61 -25.41
C ILE A 83 0.10 -14.94 -24.82
N SER A 84 -0.29 -15.37 -23.62
CA SER A 84 -1.30 -14.70 -22.79
C SER A 84 -0.70 -14.35 -21.43
N TYR A 85 -1.30 -13.36 -20.76
CA TYR A 85 -0.85 -12.89 -19.45
C TYR A 85 -1.90 -13.17 -18.38
N LEU A 86 -1.44 -13.43 -17.16
CA LEU A 86 -2.26 -13.49 -15.96
C LEU A 86 -1.69 -12.57 -14.89
N LEU A 87 -2.57 -12.09 -14.01
CA LEU A 87 -2.18 -11.35 -12.81
C LEU A 87 -2.47 -12.23 -11.60
N ALA A 88 -1.52 -12.32 -10.68
CA ALA A 88 -1.63 -13.14 -9.48
C ALA A 88 -1.01 -12.44 -8.26
N GLY A 89 -1.39 -12.91 -7.08
CA GLY A 89 -0.87 -12.42 -5.79
C GLY A 89 -0.11 -13.52 -5.05
N ASN A 90 1.12 -13.24 -4.64
CA ASN A 90 1.89 -14.08 -3.74
C ASN A 90 2.45 -13.23 -2.59
N PHE A 91 1.82 -13.32 -1.43
CA PHE A 91 2.01 -12.36 -0.35
C PHE A 91 2.85 -12.88 0.82
N GLN A 92 3.12 -14.19 0.90
CA GLN A 92 3.93 -14.73 1.98
C GLN A 92 5.44 -14.59 1.69
N PRO A 93 6.27 -14.30 2.71
CA PRO A 93 5.90 -14.02 4.10
C PRO A 93 5.53 -12.54 4.34
N ILE A 94 6.03 -11.62 3.51
CA ILE A 94 5.95 -10.17 3.75
C ILE A 94 5.53 -9.35 2.54
N TYR A 95 5.21 -9.99 1.41
CA TYR A 95 5.03 -9.31 0.12
C TYR A 95 3.63 -8.71 -0.08
N ALA A 96 2.71 -8.87 0.87
CA ALA A 96 1.43 -8.14 0.89
C ALA A 96 1.61 -6.61 0.84
N ARG A 97 2.77 -6.11 1.28
CA ARG A 97 3.09 -4.67 1.30
C ARG A 97 3.55 -4.09 -0.04
N LYS A 98 3.74 -4.96 -1.05
CA LYS A 98 4.24 -4.62 -2.39
C LYS A 98 3.11 -4.34 -3.37
#